data_AF-I6WYL2-F1
#
_entry.id   AF-I6WYL2-F1
#
_cell.length_a   1.000
_cell.length_b   1.000
_cell.length_c   1.000
_cell.angle_alpha   90.00
_cell.angle_beta   90.00
_cell.angle_gamma   90.00
#
_symmetry.space_group_name_H-M   'P 1'
#
loop_
_entity.id
_entity.type
_entity.pdbx_description
1 polymer ?
#
loop_
_entity_poly.entity_id
_entity_poly.type
_entity_poly.pdbx_seq_one_letter_code
_entity_poly.pdbx_strand_id
1 'polypeptide(L)'
;NWPRVFPPTIHVDRLEHTDREERIRIWATANGAPKSWTSRRVLDPDNLRISFRQEVSTPPVAAMGGTWLTEPVDATACRVRLLHDYRAVDDDPAGLAWIDEAVDRNSRSELAALKTNVEFATAAEEATFSFEDTVSVAGSAKDVYDFINEAHLWSERLPHVAEVRLDEETPGLQTLEMQTRAKDGSTHLTKSYRVTFPHHRIAYKQFTLPPLMTLHT
;
A
#
# COMPACT_ATOMS: atom_id res chain seq x y z
N ASN A 1 -8.12 2.80 -3.67
CA ASN A 1 -8.59 3.09 -2.29
C ASN A 1 -7.77 2.41 -1.20
N TRP A 2 -7.30 1.17 -1.37
CA TRP A 2 -6.55 0.49 -0.29
C TRP A 2 -5.39 1.29 0.31
N PRO A 3 -4.57 2.03 -0.45
CA PRO A 3 -3.53 2.86 0.16
C PRO A 3 -4.03 3.94 1.13
N ARG A 4 -5.28 4.40 0.99
CA ARG A 4 -5.94 5.36 1.91
C ARG A 4 -6.51 4.67 3.16
N VAL A 5 -6.98 3.43 3.01
CA VAL A 5 -7.70 2.70 4.06
C VAL A 5 -6.75 1.86 4.92
N PHE A 6 -5.77 1.22 4.30
CA PHE A 6 -4.83 0.32 4.96
C PHE A 6 -3.43 0.97 4.98
N PRO A 7 -2.96 1.44 6.15
CA PRO A 7 -1.67 2.12 6.27
C PRO A 7 -0.47 1.37 5.66
N PRO A 8 -0.37 0.04 5.75
CA PRO A 8 0.74 -0.69 5.12
C PRO A 8 0.69 -0.71 3.60
N THR A 9 -0.49 -0.59 2.98
CA THR A 9 -0.65 -0.74 1.54
C THR A 9 -0.06 0.46 0.80
N ILE A 10 0.85 0.19 -0.13
CA ILE A 10 1.49 1.17 -1.02
C ILE A 10 0.70 1.28 -2.32
N HIS A 11 0.40 0.13 -2.95
CA HIS A 11 -0.33 0.07 -4.21
C HIS A 11 -1.05 -1.27 -4.36
N VAL A 12 -2.13 -1.28 -5.13
CA VAL A 12 -2.84 -2.49 -5.55
C VAL A 12 -3.15 -2.36 -7.03
N ASP A 13 -2.76 -3.38 -7.80
CA ASP A 13 -3.01 -3.47 -9.23
C ASP A 13 -3.95 -4.64 -9.51
N ARG A 14 -4.90 -4.45 -10.43
CA ARG A 14 -5.85 -5.50 -10.85
C ARG A 14 -5.28 -6.20 -12.08
N LEU A 15 -4.90 -7.46 -11.91
CA LEU A 15 -4.33 -8.28 -12.99
C LEU A 15 -5.45 -8.84 -13.87
N GLU A 16 -6.49 -9.40 -13.24
CA GLU A 16 -7.65 -9.99 -13.90
C GLU A 16 -8.89 -9.65 -13.06
N HIS A 17 -10.03 -9.35 -13.69
CA HIS A 17 -11.27 -9.11 -12.94
C HIS A 17 -12.53 -9.41 -13.77
N THR A 18 -13.56 -9.80 -13.03
CA THR A 18 -14.97 -9.89 -13.42
C THR A 18 -15.81 -9.25 -12.31
N ASP A 19 -17.13 -9.33 -12.39
CA ASP A 19 -18.02 -8.82 -11.35
C ASP A 19 -17.92 -9.59 -10.02
N ARG A 20 -17.50 -10.87 -10.05
CA ARG A 20 -17.51 -11.77 -8.88
C ARG A 20 -16.15 -12.35 -8.52
N GLU A 21 -15.16 -12.19 -9.38
CA GLU A 21 -13.80 -12.67 -9.13
C GLU A 21 -12.78 -11.65 -9.58
N GLU A 22 -11.70 -11.52 -8.83
CA GLU A 22 -10.53 -10.77 -9.28
C GLU A 22 -9.23 -11.37 -8.79
N ARG A 23 -8.17 -11.09 -9.52
CA ARG A 23 -6.80 -11.41 -9.17
C ARG A 23 -6.04 -10.10 -9.08
N ILE A 24 -5.50 -9.82 -7.91
CA ILE A 24 -4.82 -8.56 -7.61
C ILE A 24 -3.39 -8.80 -7.17
N ARG A 25 -2.51 -7.87 -7.52
CA ARG A 25 -1.18 -7.77 -6.93
C ARG A 25 -1.17 -6.64 -5.93
N ILE A 26 -0.68 -6.93 -4.73
CA ILE A 26 -0.62 -6.00 -3.62
C ILE A 26 0.85 -5.70 -3.35
N TRP A 27 1.17 -4.43 -3.14
CA TRP A 27 2.44 -3.97 -2.61
C TRP A 27 2.20 -3.27 -1.27
N ALA A 28 2.88 -3.72 -0.23
CA ALA A 28 2.72 -3.20 1.11
C ALA A 28 4.00 -3.31 1.93
N THR A 29 4.11 -2.53 3.00
CA THR A 29 5.18 -2.69 3.99
C THR A 29 4.83 -3.79 4.99
N ALA A 30 5.76 -4.73 5.22
CA ALA A 30 5.67 -5.73 6.28
C ALA A 30 6.91 -5.62 7.17
N ASN A 31 6.73 -5.28 8.45
CA ASN A 31 7.82 -5.04 9.41
C ASN A 31 8.88 -4.03 8.88
N GLY A 32 8.43 -2.97 8.20
CA GLY A 32 9.30 -1.94 7.63
C GLY A 32 9.98 -2.30 6.30
N ALA A 33 9.82 -3.54 5.81
CA ALA A 33 10.33 -3.96 4.51
C ALA A 33 9.18 -3.98 3.47
N PRO A 34 9.36 -3.37 2.28
CA PRO A 34 8.34 -3.43 1.24
C PRO A 34 8.30 -4.84 0.62
N LYS A 35 7.09 -5.36 0.41
CA LYS A 35 6.85 -6.70 -0.17
C LYS A 35 5.72 -6.64 -1.19
N SER A 36 5.66 -7.64 -2.06
CA SER A 36 4.53 -7.83 -2.97
C SER A 36 4.05 -9.28 -3.01
N TRP A 37 2.75 -9.47 -3.20
CA TRP A 37 2.15 -10.80 -3.40
C TRP A 37 0.90 -10.70 -4.26
N THR A 38 0.49 -11.83 -4.83
CA THR A 38 -0.76 -11.95 -5.60
C THR A 38 -1.83 -12.61 -4.76
N SER A 39 -3.05 -12.10 -4.84
CA SER A 39 -4.23 -12.61 -4.16
C SER A 39 -5.38 -12.79 -5.14
N ARG A 40 -6.02 -13.96 -5.11
CA ARG A 40 -7.30 -14.19 -5.79
C ARG A 40 -8.44 -13.91 -4.83
N ARG A 41 -9.46 -13.20 -5.28
CA ARG A 41 -10.63 -12.82 -4.48
C ARG A 41 -11.91 -13.26 -5.16
N VAL A 42 -12.87 -13.69 -4.36
CA VAL A 42 -14.26 -13.92 -4.75
C VAL A 42 -15.12 -12.90 -4.02
N LEU A 43 -15.88 -12.13 -4.79
CA LEU A 43 -16.76 -11.06 -4.32
C LEU A 43 -18.20 -11.55 -4.36
N ASP A 44 -18.85 -11.45 -3.22
CA ASP A 44 -20.26 -11.75 -3.04
C ASP A 44 -20.95 -10.50 -2.50
N PRO A 45 -21.33 -9.55 -3.39
CA PRO A 45 -21.96 -8.30 -2.99
C PRO A 45 -23.34 -8.54 -2.36
N ASP A 46 -24.03 -9.61 -2.76
CA ASP A 46 -25.36 -9.96 -2.25
C ASP A 46 -25.32 -10.33 -0.75
N ASN A 47 -24.21 -10.93 -0.30
CA ASN A 47 -23.98 -11.31 1.10
C ASN A 47 -22.91 -10.45 1.79
N LEU A 48 -22.48 -9.34 1.18
CA LEU A 48 -21.43 -8.44 1.70
C LEU A 48 -20.17 -9.17 2.17
N ARG A 49 -19.71 -10.10 1.33
CA ARG A 49 -18.60 -11.01 1.63
C ARG A 49 -17.50 -10.90 0.58
N ILE A 50 -16.25 -10.95 1.03
CA ILE A 50 -15.08 -11.06 0.17
C ILE A 50 -14.18 -12.17 0.70
N SER A 51 -14.13 -13.30 0.00
CA SER A 51 -13.14 -14.34 0.28
C SER A 51 -11.86 -14.07 -0.50
N PHE A 52 -10.70 -14.30 0.11
CA PHE A 52 -9.41 -14.07 -0.53
C PHE A 52 -8.44 -15.23 -0.28
N ARG A 53 -7.54 -15.43 -1.24
CA ARG A 53 -6.48 -16.43 -1.14
C ARG A 53 -5.19 -15.93 -1.74
N GLN A 54 -4.12 -15.95 -0.95
CA GLN A 54 -2.78 -15.65 -1.42
C GLN A 54 -2.31 -16.79 -2.34
N GLU A 55 -1.90 -16.46 -3.57
CA GLU A 55 -1.49 -17.46 -4.57
C GLU A 55 -0.12 -18.05 -4.28
N VAL A 56 0.82 -17.20 -3.87
CA VAL A 56 2.20 -17.59 -3.56
C VAL A 56 2.52 -17.12 -2.16
N SER A 57 2.72 -18.07 -1.25
CA SER A 57 3.18 -17.84 0.11
C SER A 57 4.69 -18.03 0.21
N THR A 58 5.31 -17.32 1.15
CA THR A 58 6.73 -17.49 1.47
C THR A 58 6.84 -18.29 2.77
N PRO A 59 7.78 -19.26 2.86
CA PRO A 59 8.05 -19.93 4.13
C PRO A 59 8.21 -18.93 5.28
N PRO A 60 7.63 -19.20 6.46
CA PRO A 60 7.05 -20.48 6.89
C PRO A 60 5.58 -20.73 6.45
N VAL A 61 4.95 -19.82 5.70
CA VAL A 61 3.53 -19.93 5.30
C VAL A 61 3.39 -20.88 4.11
N ALA A 62 2.59 -21.95 4.25
CA ALA A 62 2.24 -22.85 3.15
C ALA A 62 0.91 -22.49 2.47
N ALA A 63 -0.04 -21.90 3.21
CA ALA A 63 -1.22 -21.28 2.63
C ALA A 63 -1.72 -20.16 3.54
N MET A 64 -2.25 -19.10 2.94
CA MET A 64 -2.84 -17.96 3.64
C MET A 64 -4.06 -17.46 2.89
N GLY A 65 -5.20 -17.41 3.56
CA GLY A 65 -6.35 -16.68 3.06
C GLY A 65 -7.32 -16.34 4.16
N GLY A 66 -8.53 -15.98 3.76
CA GLY A 66 -9.50 -15.51 4.70
C GLY A 66 -10.76 -15.01 4.05
N THR A 67 -11.61 -14.39 4.87
CA THR A 67 -12.87 -13.81 4.43
C THR A 67 -13.18 -12.54 5.23
N TRP A 68 -13.47 -11.49 4.49
CA TRP A 68 -14.13 -10.28 5.01
C TRP A 68 -15.64 -10.47 4.98
N LEU A 69 -16.29 -10.12 6.08
CA LEU A 69 -17.74 -10.07 6.21
C LEU A 69 -18.12 -8.67 6.73
N THR A 70 -19.10 -8.06 6.09
CA THR A 70 -19.68 -6.79 6.55
C THR A 70 -21.15 -7.03 6.87
N GLU A 71 -21.50 -6.92 8.15
CA GLU A 71 -22.85 -7.19 8.66
C GLU A 71 -23.52 -5.86 9.04
N PRO A 72 -24.61 -5.45 8.39
CA PRO A 72 -25.34 -4.24 8.79
C PRO A 72 -25.84 -4.36 10.23
N VAL A 73 -25.60 -3.34 11.04
CA VAL A 73 -26.16 -3.23 12.41
C VAL A 73 -27.39 -2.33 12.36
N ASP A 74 -27.28 -1.18 11.70
CA ASP A 74 -28.36 -0.25 11.40
C ASP A 74 -28.06 0.52 10.09
N ALA A 75 -28.79 1.63 9.84
CA ALA A 75 -28.63 2.44 8.65
C ALA A 75 -27.28 3.17 8.53
N THR A 76 -26.55 3.31 9.64
CA THR A 76 -25.30 4.08 9.74
C THR A 76 -24.12 3.29 10.31
N ALA A 77 -24.38 2.09 10.84
CA ALA A 77 -23.36 1.26 11.47
C ALA A 77 -23.34 -0.15 10.88
N CYS A 78 -22.13 -0.72 10.80
CA CYS A 78 -21.92 -2.11 10.43
C CYS A 78 -20.87 -2.76 11.34
N ARG A 79 -20.91 -4.09 11.42
CA ARG A 79 -19.89 -4.91 12.03
C ARG A 79 -19.03 -5.52 10.92
N VAL A 80 -17.72 -5.24 10.97
CA VAL A 80 -16.76 -5.88 10.07
C VAL A 80 -16.06 -7.02 10.80
N ARG A 81 -16.03 -8.19 10.16
CA ARG A 81 -15.31 -9.36 10.65
C ARG A 81 -14.29 -9.78 9.60
N LEU A 82 -13.06 -10.02 10.06
CA LEU A 82 -11.98 -10.56 9.27
C LEU A 82 -11.64 -11.95 9.80
N LEU A 83 -11.86 -12.97 8.98
CA LEU A 83 -11.52 -14.35 9.27
C LEU A 83 -10.27 -14.72 8.49
N HIS A 84 -9.40 -15.51 9.11
CA HIS A 84 -8.22 -16.07 8.46
C HIS A 84 -8.22 -17.58 8.57
N ASP A 85 -7.64 -18.22 7.57
CA ASP A 85 -7.26 -19.62 7.61
C ASP A 85 -5.88 -19.79 6.97
N TYR A 86 -4.99 -20.47 7.70
CA TYR A 86 -3.58 -20.61 7.34
C TYR A 86 -3.00 -21.93 7.83
N ARG A 87 -1.90 -22.33 7.20
CA ARG A 87 -1.08 -23.46 7.62
C ARG A 87 0.41 -23.18 7.42
N ALA A 88 1.23 -23.77 8.27
CA ALA A 88 2.68 -23.77 8.12
C ALA A 88 3.13 -24.81 7.09
N VAL A 89 4.32 -24.61 6.52
CA VAL A 89 5.01 -25.65 5.75
C VAL A 89 5.24 -26.86 6.67
N ASP A 90 4.96 -28.06 6.15
CA ASP A 90 5.08 -29.34 6.85
C ASP A 90 4.33 -29.42 8.19
N ASP A 91 3.32 -28.56 8.38
CA ASP A 91 2.57 -28.41 9.63
C ASP A 91 3.49 -28.17 10.85
N ASP A 92 4.63 -27.50 10.63
CA ASP A 92 5.60 -27.18 11.68
C ASP A 92 4.95 -26.33 12.80
N PRO A 93 4.93 -26.80 14.05
CA PRO A 93 4.32 -26.08 15.17
C PRO A 93 4.96 -24.72 15.43
N ALA A 94 6.27 -24.58 15.25
CA ALA A 94 6.98 -23.32 15.49
C ALA A 94 6.62 -22.28 14.41
N GLY A 95 6.63 -22.69 13.14
CA GLY A 95 6.14 -21.90 12.02
C GLY A 95 4.68 -21.50 12.21
N LEU A 96 3.81 -22.42 12.65
CA LEU A 96 2.40 -22.13 12.86
C LEU A 96 2.17 -21.09 13.97
N ALA A 97 2.86 -21.22 15.09
CA ALA A 97 2.79 -20.23 16.18
C ALA A 97 3.25 -18.85 15.72
N TRP A 98 4.34 -18.79 14.93
CA TRP A 98 4.81 -17.52 14.35
C TRP A 98 3.78 -16.89 13.41
N ILE A 99 3.11 -17.70 12.57
CA ILE A 99 2.06 -17.24 11.65
C ILE A 99 0.87 -16.70 12.45
N ASP A 100 0.44 -17.41 13.49
CA ASP A 100 -0.68 -17.03 14.35
C ASP A 100 -0.47 -15.64 14.97
N GLU A 101 0.69 -15.41 15.58
CA GLU A 101 1.06 -14.11 16.15
C GLU A 101 1.12 -12.98 15.11
N ALA A 102 1.66 -13.28 13.92
CA ALA A 102 1.73 -12.32 12.83
C ALA A 102 0.33 -11.95 12.30
N VAL A 103 -0.55 -12.94 12.16
CA VAL A 103 -1.93 -12.75 11.70
C VAL A 103 -2.75 -11.97 12.73
N ASP A 104 -2.70 -12.30 14.02
CA ASP A 104 -3.46 -11.58 15.06
C ASP A 104 -3.04 -10.10 15.12
N ARG A 105 -1.74 -9.83 15.16
CA ARG A 105 -1.19 -8.48 15.21
C ARG A 105 -1.61 -7.66 13.99
N ASN A 106 -1.43 -8.21 12.80
CA ASN A 106 -1.78 -7.51 11.55
C ASN A 106 -3.29 -7.29 11.44
N SER A 107 -4.11 -8.30 11.76
CA SER A 107 -5.57 -8.21 11.69
C SER A 107 -6.13 -7.12 12.60
N ARG A 108 -5.62 -7.01 13.83
CA ARG A 108 -6.04 -5.95 14.77
C ARG A 108 -5.68 -4.57 14.27
N SER A 109 -4.46 -4.40 13.76
CA SER A 109 -4.01 -3.14 13.18
C SER A 109 -4.82 -2.77 11.93
N GLU A 110 -5.09 -3.72 11.05
CA GLU A 110 -5.89 -3.51 9.83
C GLU A 110 -7.34 -3.13 10.14
N LEU A 111 -8.01 -3.84 11.05
CA LEU A 111 -9.39 -3.54 11.44
C LEU A 111 -9.51 -2.18 12.15
N ALA A 112 -8.56 -1.84 13.01
CA ALA A 112 -8.53 -0.54 13.67
C ALA A 112 -8.35 0.58 12.64
N ALA A 113 -7.39 0.44 11.73
CA ALA A 113 -7.14 1.42 10.69
C ALA A 113 -8.31 1.54 9.69
N LEU A 114 -8.95 0.42 9.33
CA LEU A 114 -10.16 0.41 8.50
C LEU A 114 -11.25 1.27 9.13
N LYS A 115 -11.56 1.05 10.41
CA LYS A 115 -12.57 1.84 11.13
C LYS A 115 -12.23 3.33 11.10
N THR A 116 -11.04 3.69 11.58
CA THR A 116 -10.61 5.10 11.66
C THR A 116 -10.64 5.78 10.30
N ASN A 117 -10.08 5.16 9.27
CA ASN A 117 -9.92 5.79 7.96
C ASN A 117 -11.22 5.86 7.16
N VAL A 118 -12.11 4.86 7.29
CA VAL A 118 -13.43 4.91 6.65
C VAL A 118 -14.30 5.96 7.32
N GLU A 119 -14.35 5.98 8.65
CA GLU A 119 -15.13 6.99 9.40
C GLU A 119 -14.61 8.40 9.12
N PHE A 120 -13.29 8.61 9.11
CA PHE A 120 -12.68 9.88 8.75
C PHE A 120 -13.02 10.28 7.31
N ALA A 121 -12.86 9.37 6.34
CA ALA A 121 -13.16 9.67 4.94
C ALA A 121 -14.63 10.04 4.70
N THR A 122 -15.55 9.48 5.50
CA THR A 122 -16.98 9.84 5.43
C THR A 122 -17.34 11.11 6.19
N ALA A 123 -16.71 11.36 7.35
CA ALA A 123 -17.03 12.51 8.20
C ALA A 123 -16.31 13.79 7.77
N ALA A 124 -15.16 13.65 7.12
CA ALA A 124 -14.30 14.72 6.66
C ALA A 124 -14.08 14.61 5.15
N GLU A 125 -15.16 14.44 4.39
CA GLU A 125 -15.12 14.39 2.93
C GLU A 125 -14.40 15.63 2.35
N GLU A 126 -14.58 16.80 2.98
CA GLU A 126 -13.87 18.04 2.63
C GLU A 126 -12.37 18.04 3.01
N ALA A 127 -11.95 17.22 3.98
CA ALA A 127 -10.54 17.15 4.41
C ALA A 127 -9.69 16.26 3.51
N THR A 128 -10.31 15.36 2.73
CA THR A 128 -9.59 14.58 1.71
C THR A 128 -9.77 15.20 0.34
N PHE A 129 -8.73 15.82 -0.20
CA PHE A 129 -8.73 16.33 -1.56
C PHE A 129 -7.73 15.59 -2.45
N SER A 130 -7.98 15.60 -3.76
CA SER A 130 -7.11 15.04 -4.78
C SER A 130 -7.02 16.02 -5.94
N PHE A 131 -5.82 16.23 -6.48
CA PHE A 131 -5.59 17.05 -7.66
C PHE A 131 -4.52 16.40 -8.54
N GLU A 132 -4.47 16.81 -9.80
CA GLU A 132 -3.49 16.35 -10.79
C GLU A 132 -2.98 17.56 -11.58
N ASP A 133 -1.67 17.61 -11.78
CA ASP A 133 -1.00 18.56 -12.65
C ASP A 133 -0.46 17.83 -13.88
N THR A 134 -0.70 18.38 -15.08
CA THR A 134 -0.27 17.78 -16.34
C THR A 134 0.63 18.74 -17.13
N VAL A 135 1.72 18.20 -17.67
CA VAL A 135 2.60 18.90 -18.61
C VAL A 135 2.77 18.07 -19.89
N SER A 136 2.76 18.75 -21.04
CA SER A 136 3.03 18.11 -22.33
C SER A 136 4.52 18.16 -22.66
N VAL A 137 5.11 17.02 -23.00
CA VAL A 137 6.53 16.90 -23.34
C VAL A 137 6.67 16.37 -24.77
N ALA A 138 7.38 17.10 -25.63
CA ALA A 138 7.73 16.64 -26.98
C ALA A 138 8.94 15.69 -26.91
N GLY A 139 8.71 14.46 -26.42
CA GLY A 139 9.75 13.45 -26.21
C GLY A 139 9.16 12.06 -26.01
N SER A 140 9.99 11.07 -25.69
CA SER A 140 9.50 9.71 -25.44
C SER A 140 9.01 9.53 -23.99
N ALA A 141 7.99 8.70 -23.81
CA ALA A 141 7.52 8.34 -22.46
C ALA A 141 8.62 7.67 -21.63
N LYS A 142 9.52 6.93 -22.29
CA LYS A 142 10.68 6.30 -21.64
C LYS A 142 11.61 7.33 -21.03
N ASP A 143 12.00 8.37 -21.76
CA ASP A 143 12.94 9.36 -21.26
C ASP A 143 12.37 10.13 -20.05
N VAL A 144 11.08 10.47 -20.10
CA VAL A 144 10.38 11.11 -18.97
C VAL A 144 10.26 10.16 -17.79
N TYR A 145 9.89 8.90 -18.04
CA TYR A 145 9.80 7.87 -17.00
C TYR A 145 11.15 7.65 -16.31
N ASP A 146 12.23 7.49 -17.08
CA ASP A 146 13.57 7.24 -16.55
C ASP A 146 14.05 8.40 -15.68
N PHE A 147 13.77 9.64 -16.08
CA PHE A 147 14.07 10.82 -15.26
C PHE A 147 13.42 10.75 -13.87
N ILE A 148 12.17 10.28 -13.78
CA ILE A 148 11.43 10.17 -12.51
C ILE A 148 11.82 8.88 -11.75
N ASN A 149 12.07 7.79 -12.46
CA ASN A 149 12.45 6.50 -11.88
C ASN A 149 13.86 6.56 -11.27
N GLU A 150 14.83 7.19 -11.94
CA GLU A 150 16.22 7.34 -11.50
C GLU A 150 16.39 8.43 -10.42
N ALA A 151 15.64 8.32 -9.33
CA ALA A 151 15.62 9.33 -8.27
C ALA A 151 16.96 9.53 -7.57
N HIS A 152 17.85 8.54 -7.62
CA HIS A 152 19.22 8.65 -7.11
C HIS A 152 20.02 9.79 -7.75
N LEU A 153 19.62 10.28 -8.93
CA LEU A 153 20.24 11.40 -9.64
C LEU A 153 19.55 12.75 -9.36
N TRP A 154 18.48 12.77 -8.56
CA TRP A 154 17.71 14.00 -8.35
C TRP A 154 18.47 15.09 -7.60
N SER A 155 19.43 14.77 -6.74
CA SER A 155 20.28 15.80 -6.09
C SER A 155 21.14 16.58 -7.09
N GLU A 156 21.38 16.02 -8.29
CA GLU A 156 22.11 16.68 -9.38
C GLU A 156 21.17 17.33 -10.40
N ARG A 157 19.92 16.85 -10.50
CA ARG A 157 18.94 17.25 -11.52
C ARG A 157 17.89 18.24 -11.02
N LEU A 158 17.57 18.24 -9.71
CA LEU A 158 16.48 19.03 -9.12
C LEU A 158 17.01 20.01 -8.07
N PRO A 159 16.80 21.33 -8.23
CA PRO A 159 17.44 22.34 -7.38
C PRO A 159 16.97 22.35 -5.92
N HIS A 160 15.80 21.79 -5.64
CA HIS A 160 15.21 21.73 -4.29
C HIS A 160 15.59 20.45 -3.53
N VAL A 161 16.27 19.51 -4.18
CA VAL A 161 16.67 18.22 -3.59
C VAL A 161 18.11 18.34 -3.10
N ALA A 162 18.30 18.25 -1.78
CA ALA A 162 19.62 18.36 -1.17
C ALA A 162 20.37 17.04 -1.17
N GLU A 163 19.67 15.93 -0.88
CA GLU A 163 20.25 14.59 -0.78
C GLU A 163 19.18 13.55 -1.11
N VAL A 164 19.61 12.45 -1.74
CA VAL A 164 18.76 11.29 -2.00
C VAL A 164 19.49 10.00 -1.64
N ARG A 165 18.75 9.10 -1.01
CA ARG A 165 19.09 7.69 -0.92
C ARG A 165 17.96 6.88 -1.53
N LEU A 166 18.28 6.16 -2.60
CA LEU A 166 17.37 5.23 -3.27
C LEU A 166 17.87 3.81 -3.06
N ASP A 167 16.99 2.94 -2.57
CA ASP A 167 17.23 1.51 -2.41
C ASP A 167 16.20 0.72 -3.23
N GLU A 168 16.65 -0.34 -3.91
CA GLU A 168 15.81 -1.17 -4.79
C GLU A 168 16.28 -2.64 -4.73
N GLU A 169 16.08 -3.30 -3.58
CA GLU A 169 16.37 -4.73 -3.44
C GLU A 169 15.56 -5.60 -4.41
N THR A 170 14.32 -5.20 -4.70
CA THR A 170 13.42 -5.89 -5.63
C THR A 170 13.14 -4.97 -6.83
N PRO A 171 13.39 -5.41 -8.08
CA PRO A 171 13.12 -4.59 -9.25
C PRO A 171 11.68 -4.08 -9.30
N GLY A 172 11.53 -2.77 -9.48
CA GLY A 172 10.26 -2.06 -9.52
C GLY A 172 9.67 -1.72 -8.15
N LEU A 173 10.37 -2.02 -7.04
CA LEU A 173 9.93 -1.69 -5.68
C LEU A 173 11.04 -0.95 -4.94
N GLN A 174 10.86 0.36 -4.82
CA GLN A 174 11.89 1.27 -4.35
C GLN A 174 11.55 1.86 -2.99
N THR A 175 12.59 2.03 -2.16
CA THR A 175 12.56 2.86 -0.97
C THR A 175 13.33 4.14 -1.26
N LEU A 176 12.63 5.28 -1.20
CA LEU A 176 13.20 6.60 -1.46
C LEU A 176 13.20 7.43 -0.19
N GLU A 177 14.40 7.73 0.30
CA GLU A 177 14.65 8.72 1.35
C GLU A 177 15.22 9.98 0.69
N MET A 178 14.63 11.13 0.97
CA MET A 178 14.99 12.40 0.32
C MET A 178 14.97 13.55 1.31
N GLN A 179 16.01 14.38 1.26
CA GLN A 179 16.06 15.68 1.92
C GLN A 179 15.72 16.79 0.93
N THR A 180 14.66 17.54 1.21
CA THR A 180 14.25 18.70 0.38
C THR A 180 14.47 20.01 1.12
N ARG A 181 14.83 21.07 0.38
CA ARG A 181 14.95 22.43 0.90
C ARG A 181 13.63 23.17 0.73
N ALA A 182 13.05 23.64 1.82
CA ALA A 182 11.90 24.53 1.78
C ALA A 182 12.33 25.97 1.39
N LYS A 183 11.35 26.81 1.03
CA LYS A 183 11.60 28.21 0.63
C LYS A 183 12.23 29.05 1.74
N ASP A 184 12.03 28.67 3.00
CA ASP A 184 12.61 29.32 4.19
C ASP A 184 14.04 28.85 4.49
N GLY A 185 14.60 27.95 3.68
CA GLY A 185 15.94 27.40 3.84
C GLY A 185 16.03 26.18 4.76
N SER A 186 14.94 25.78 5.43
CA SER A 186 14.89 24.57 6.25
C SER A 186 14.96 23.30 5.38
N THR A 187 15.43 22.20 5.96
CA THR A 187 15.46 20.90 5.31
C THR A 187 14.46 19.94 5.95
N HIS A 188 13.82 19.12 5.11
CA HIS A 188 12.88 18.10 5.57
C HIS A 188 13.29 16.73 5.02
N LEU A 189 13.43 15.77 5.91
CA LEU A 189 13.63 14.37 5.55
C LEU A 189 12.26 13.71 5.34
N THR A 190 12.11 13.08 4.19
CA THR A 190 10.92 12.30 3.84
C THR A 190 11.34 10.90 3.44
N LYS A 191 10.47 9.92 3.72
CA LYS A 191 10.62 8.53 3.30
C LYS A 191 9.36 8.08 2.58
N SER A 192 9.53 7.51 1.40
CA SER A 192 8.45 6.98 0.58
C SER A 192 8.80 5.62 0.01
N TYR A 193 7.78 4.81 -0.28
CA TYR A 193 7.91 3.60 -1.08
C TYR A 193 7.26 3.83 -2.44
N ARG A 194 7.91 3.36 -3.50
CA ARG A 194 7.46 3.51 -4.88
C ARG A 194 7.31 2.16 -5.57
N VAL A 195 6.25 1.99 -6.33
CA VAL A 195 5.99 0.85 -7.21
C VAL A 195 6.05 1.35 -8.65
N THR A 196 7.00 0.84 -9.42
CA THR A 196 7.33 1.37 -10.74
C THR A 196 6.88 0.39 -11.82
N PHE A 197 6.22 0.92 -12.85
CA PHE A 197 5.68 0.17 -13.99
C PHE A 197 6.25 0.78 -15.27
N PRO A 198 7.40 0.26 -15.74
CA PRO A 198 8.05 0.78 -16.93
C PRO A 198 7.12 0.73 -18.16
N HIS A 199 6.98 1.78 -18.96
CA HIS A 199 7.47 3.16 -18.79
C HIS A 199 6.29 4.13 -18.63
N HIS A 200 5.27 3.76 -17.87
CA HIS A 200 3.97 4.43 -17.93
C HIS A 200 3.40 4.85 -16.56
N ARG A 201 3.88 4.31 -15.44
CA ARG A 201 3.35 4.67 -14.11
C ARG A 201 4.37 4.46 -13.00
N ILE A 202 4.41 5.39 -12.04
CA ILE A 202 5.09 5.22 -10.75
C ILE A 202 4.08 5.58 -9.67
N ALA A 203 3.61 4.58 -8.92
CA ALA A 203 2.77 4.81 -7.75
C ALA A 203 3.66 4.98 -6.51
N TYR A 204 3.33 5.87 -5.59
CA TYR A 204 4.10 6.02 -4.35
C TYR A 204 3.22 6.29 -3.15
N LYS A 205 3.78 6.02 -1.97
CA LYS A 205 3.20 6.37 -0.68
C LYS A 205 4.28 6.88 0.25
N GLN A 206 4.04 8.03 0.86
CA GLN A 206 4.92 8.62 1.86
C GLN A 206 4.60 8.03 3.25
N PHE A 207 5.63 7.62 3.99
CA PHE A 207 5.51 7.02 5.33
C PHE A 207 6.01 7.95 6.42
N THR A 208 7.03 8.77 6.14
CA THR A 208 7.44 9.86 7.02
C THR A 208 6.88 11.16 6.46
N LEU A 209 5.81 11.65 7.06
CA LEU A 209 5.15 12.90 6.66
C LEU A 209 5.89 14.10 7.27
N PRO A 210 5.95 15.26 6.57
CA PRO A 210 6.46 16.48 7.16
C PRO A 210 5.50 16.97 8.27
N PRO A 211 6.00 17.70 9.28
CA PRO A 211 5.17 18.20 10.39
C PRO A 211 3.95 19.02 9.96
N LEU A 212 4.04 19.71 8.82
CA LEU A 212 2.94 20.49 8.26
C LEU A 212 1.80 19.63 7.70
N MET A 213 2.09 18.40 7.27
CA MET A 213 1.05 17.45 6.80
C MET A 213 0.44 16.65 7.94
N THR A 214 1.12 16.50 9.08
CA THR A 214 0.55 15.84 10.27
C THR A 214 -0.55 16.66 10.97
N LEU A 215 -0.72 17.94 10.61
CA LEU A 215 -1.82 18.77 11.15
C LEU A 215 -3.19 18.42 10.53
N HIS A 216 -3.22 17.62 9.46
CA HIS A 216 -4.42 17.31 8.68
C HIS A 216 -4.73 15.81 8.59
N THR A 217 -4.04 14.97 9.36
CA THR A 217 -4.22 13.51 9.45
C THR A 217 -4.48 13.11 10.90
#